data_AF-A0A3P8W015-F1
#
_entry.id   AF-A0A3P8W015-F1
#
_cell.length_a   1.000
_cell.length_b   1.000
_cell.length_c   1.000
_cell.angle_alpha   90.00
_cell.angle_beta   90.00
_cell.angle_gamma   90.00
#
_symmetry.space_group_name_H-M   'P 1'
#
loop_
_entity.id
_entity.type
_entity.pdbx_description
1 polymer ?
#
loop_
_entity_poly.entity_id
_entity_poly.type
_entity_poly.pdbx_seq_one_letter_code
_entity_poly.pdbx_strand_id
1 'polypeptide(L)'
;MVSDARSGTVQTFLLKRIVSNVRENLTASVLHLAEFVKDDPEKRAMKTMIMKNRMPSDFLLAEKGGVCALVGDYCCTFIPDSTDNITQIIGEVQALQEHLQSQKDDSHWTWDKNLGARNLVPNLHQRK
;
A
#
# COMPACT_ATOMS: atom_id res chain seq x y z
N MET A 1 11.22 -42.44 -13.73
CA MET A 1 10.39 -41.37 -13.11
C MET A 1 11.10 -40.04 -13.36
N VAL A 2 10.75 -39.34 -14.45
CA VAL A 2 11.23 -37.98 -14.74
C VAL A 2 10.04 -37.07 -14.55
N SER A 3 9.88 -36.52 -13.34
CA SER A 3 8.84 -35.52 -13.06
C SER A 3 9.35 -34.14 -13.50
N ASP A 4 8.96 -33.75 -14.70
CA ASP A 4 8.54 -32.41 -15.11
C ASP A 4 9.29 -31.17 -14.55
N ALA A 5 10.50 -30.91 -15.06
CA ALA A 5 11.18 -29.63 -14.90
C ALA A 5 10.54 -28.49 -15.73
N ARG A 6 9.64 -28.81 -16.67
CA ARG A 6 8.97 -27.86 -17.56
C ARG A 6 7.72 -27.25 -16.90
N SER A 7 7.05 -28.00 -16.04
CA SER A 7 5.97 -27.51 -15.16
C SER A 7 6.47 -26.49 -14.14
N GLY A 8 7.66 -26.72 -13.54
CA GLY A 8 8.24 -25.79 -12.56
C GLY A 8 8.63 -24.41 -13.11
N THR A 9 8.96 -24.31 -14.40
CA THR A 9 9.29 -23.04 -15.08
C THR A 9 8.03 -22.26 -15.46
N VAL A 10 7.00 -22.94 -15.99
CA VAL A 10 5.72 -22.28 -16.31
C VAL A 10 5.03 -21.75 -15.04
N GLN A 11 5.07 -22.52 -13.95
CA GLN A 11 4.48 -22.12 -12.67
C GLN A 11 5.18 -20.88 -12.09
N THR A 12 6.51 -20.78 -12.22
CA THR A 12 7.27 -19.60 -11.80
C THR A 12 7.01 -18.38 -12.69
N PHE A 13 6.85 -18.55 -14.00
CA PHE A 13 6.45 -17.45 -14.90
C PHE A 13 5.05 -16.89 -14.57
N LEU A 14 4.08 -17.77 -14.31
CA LEU A 14 2.72 -17.36 -13.93
C LEU A 14 2.72 -16.61 -12.59
N LEU A 15 3.42 -17.14 -11.58
CA LEU A 15 3.57 -16.48 -10.28
C LEU A 15 4.23 -15.09 -10.41
N LYS A 16 5.29 -14.96 -11.22
CA LYS A 16 5.95 -13.66 -11.49
C LYS A 16 4.96 -12.65 -12.11
N ARG A 17 4.13 -13.07 -13.06
CA ARG A 17 3.16 -12.19 -13.73
C ARG A 17 2.01 -11.79 -12.79
N ILE A 18 1.53 -12.71 -11.97
CA ILE A 18 0.52 -12.43 -10.93
C ILE A 18 1.07 -11.41 -9.93
N VAL A 19 2.27 -11.64 -9.38
CA VAL A 19 2.89 -10.73 -8.41
C VAL A 19 3.12 -9.34 -9.01
N SER A 20 3.54 -9.25 -10.27
CA SER A 20 3.72 -7.94 -10.92
C SER A 20 2.40 -7.19 -11.13
N ASN A 21 1.35 -7.88 -11.59
CA ASN A 21 0.04 -7.29 -11.79
C ASN A 21 -0.59 -6.84 -10.46
N VAL A 22 -0.49 -7.67 -9.42
CA VAL A 22 -1.00 -7.33 -8.08
C VAL A 22 -0.28 -6.11 -7.52
N ARG A 23 1.05 -6.07 -7.63
CA ARG A 23 1.86 -4.92 -7.22
C ARG A 23 1.43 -3.64 -7.93
N GLU A 24 1.40 -3.61 -9.25
CA GLU A 24 1.10 -2.39 -10.01
C GLU A 24 -0.31 -1.87 -9.74
N ASN A 25 -1.32 -2.76 -9.71
CA ASN A 25 -2.71 -2.37 -9.47
C ASN A 25 -2.94 -1.92 -8.02
N LEU A 26 -2.28 -2.58 -7.06
CA LEU A 26 -2.38 -2.22 -5.65
C LEU A 26 -1.66 -0.90 -5.36
N THR A 27 -0.42 -0.70 -5.84
CA THR A 27 0.33 0.55 -5.64
C THR A 27 -0.44 1.74 -6.22
N ALA A 28 -1.01 1.62 -7.42
CA ALA A 28 -1.82 2.69 -8.02
C ALA A 28 -3.05 3.02 -7.17
N SER A 29 -3.75 1.99 -6.68
CA SER A 29 -4.96 2.17 -5.85
C SER A 29 -4.63 2.83 -4.51
N VAL A 30 -3.54 2.43 -3.86
CA VAL A 30 -3.13 2.98 -2.55
C VAL A 30 -2.69 4.44 -2.68
N LEU A 31 -1.99 4.81 -3.75
CA LEU A 31 -1.60 6.22 -3.97
C LEU A 31 -2.80 7.13 -4.20
N HIS A 32 -3.81 6.64 -4.91
CA HIS A 32 -5.05 7.39 -5.10
C HIS A 32 -5.76 7.63 -3.75
N LEU A 33 -5.78 6.63 -2.88
CA LEU A 33 -6.32 6.76 -1.52
C LEU A 33 -5.47 7.69 -0.64
N ALA A 34 -4.14 7.65 -0.77
CA ALA A 34 -3.21 8.52 -0.07
C ALA A 34 -3.52 10.00 -0.33
N GLU A 35 -3.75 10.38 -1.59
CA GLU A 35 -4.11 11.75 -1.93
C GLU A 35 -5.46 12.14 -1.31
N PHE A 36 -6.43 11.21 -1.30
CA PHE A 36 -7.72 11.46 -0.66
C PHE A 36 -7.61 11.69 0.86
N VAL A 37 -6.67 11.05 1.56
CA VAL A 37 -6.54 11.20 3.02
C VAL A 37 -5.56 12.30 3.43
N LYS A 38 -4.74 12.80 2.50
CA LYS A 38 -3.77 13.87 2.74
C LYS A 38 -4.41 15.12 3.35
N ASP A 39 -3.69 15.78 4.25
CA ASP A 39 -4.13 17.04 4.82
C ASP A 39 -4.24 18.13 3.73
N ASP A 40 -5.33 18.88 3.78
CA ASP A 40 -5.67 19.93 2.83
C ASP A 40 -6.20 21.15 3.60
N PRO A 41 -5.80 22.39 3.26
CA PRO A 41 -6.41 23.60 3.83
C PRO A 41 -7.95 23.59 3.85
N GLU A 42 -8.63 23.04 2.83
CA GLU A 42 -10.09 22.94 2.78
C GLU A 42 -10.65 22.04 3.89
N LYS A 43 -10.02 20.87 4.14
CA LYS A 43 -10.40 19.95 5.22
C LYS A 43 -10.21 20.59 6.59
N ARG A 44 -9.11 21.31 6.79
CA ARG A 44 -8.84 22.04 8.06
C ARG A 44 -9.84 23.16 8.29
N ALA A 45 -10.18 23.91 7.24
CA ALA A 45 -11.21 24.94 7.30
C ALA A 45 -12.58 24.33 7.65
N MET A 46 -12.95 23.21 7.01
CA MET A 46 -14.20 22.50 7.31
C MET A 46 -14.26 22.01 8.77
N LYS A 47 -13.19 21.36 9.26
CA LYS A 47 -13.05 20.94 10.66
C LYS A 47 -13.24 22.13 11.60
N THR A 48 -12.61 23.26 11.31
CA THR A 48 -12.72 24.49 12.10
C THR A 48 -14.15 25.02 12.12
N MET A 49 -14.83 25.07 10.97
CA MET A 49 -16.20 25.53 10.86
C MET A 49 -17.17 24.64 11.65
N ILE A 50 -17.03 23.31 11.53
CA ILE A 50 -17.84 22.34 12.29
C ILE A 50 -17.67 22.57 13.79
N MET A 51 -16.42 22.68 14.27
CA MET A 51 -16.16 22.89 15.69
C MET A 51 -16.69 24.24 16.21
N LYS A 52 -16.56 25.30 15.41
CA LYS A 52 -17.12 26.62 15.75
C LYS A 52 -18.64 26.60 15.82
N ASN A 53 -19.30 25.86 14.94
CA ASN A 53 -20.76 25.75 14.93
C ASN A 53 -21.29 24.80 16.02
N ARG A 54 -20.44 23.90 16.53
CA ARG A 54 -20.83 22.96 17.57
C ARG A 54 -21.15 23.65 18.91
N MET A 55 -20.35 24.63 19.32
CA MET A 55 -20.56 25.41 20.55
C MET A 55 -21.96 26.09 20.62
N PRO A 56 -22.37 26.94 19.65
CA PRO A 56 -23.69 27.56 19.69
C PRO A 56 -24.81 26.53 19.51
N SER A 57 -24.60 25.47 18.73
CA SER A 57 -25.60 24.40 18.58
C SER A 57 -25.82 23.65 19.90
N ASP A 58 -24.74 23.33 20.63
CA ASP A 58 -24.81 22.70 21.95
C ASP A 58 -25.48 23.64 22.97
N PHE A 59 -25.25 24.95 22.88
CA PHE A 59 -25.95 25.94 23.71
C PHE A 59 -27.46 25.98 23.44
N LEU A 60 -27.86 26.08 22.16
CA LEU A 60 -29.28 26.08 21.78
C LEU A 60 -30.00 24.78 22.14
N LEU A 61 -29.26 23.67 22.22
CA LEU A 61 -29.77 22.34 22.54
C LEU A 61 -29.49 21.93 23.98
N ALA A 62 -29.05 22.85 24.85
CA ALA A 62 -28.63 22.53 26.21
C ALA A 62 -29.73 21.79 27.01
N GLU A 63 -30.99 22.21 26.89
CA GLU A 63 -32.14 21.54 27.54
C GLU A 63 -32.37 20.09 27.05
N LYS A 64 -31.90 19.77 25.85
CA LYS A 64 -31.96 18.42 25.26
C LYS A 64 -30.67 17.63 25.45
N GLY A 65 -29.69 18.16 26.19
CA GLY A 65 -28.37 17.53 26.38
C GLY A 65 -27.35 17.83 25.27
N GLY A 66 -27.59 18.87 24.47
CA GLY A 66 -26.73 19.28 23.36
C GLY A 66 -26.91 18.44 22.10
N VAL A 67 -26.08 18.69 21.08
CA VAL A 67 -26.09 17.99 19.80
C VAL A 67 -25.81 16.49 20.00
N CYS A 68 -24.93 16.10 20.94
CA CYS A 68 -24.58 14.68 21.11
C CYS A 68 -25.73 13.85 21.69
N ALA A 69 -26.56 14.42 22.58
CA ALA A 69 -27.73 13.71 23.09
C ALA A 69 -28.76 13.42 21.98
N LEU A 70 -28.81 14.24 20.93
CA LEU A 70 -29.67 14.00 19.76
C LEU A 70 -29.04 13.04 18.74
N VAL A 71 -27.71 13.10 18.55
CA VAL A 71 -26.99 12.24 17.60
C VAL A 71 -26.77 10.82 18.15
N GLY A 72 -26.63 10.67 19.46
CA GLY A 72 -26.39 9.38 20.12
C GLY A 72 -24.99 8.82 19.85
N ASP A 73 -24.93 7.51 19.60
CA ASP A 73 -23.67 6.74 19.50
C ASP A 73 -22.73 7.21 18.38
N TYR A 74 -23.26 7.92 17.38
CA TYR A 74 -22.46 8.46 16.28
C TYR A 74 -21.89 9.86 16.58
N CYS A 75 -22.07 10.39 17.79
CA CYS A 75 -21.57 11.72 18.09
C CYS A 75 -20.04 11.75 18.26
N CYS A 76 -19.39 12.63 17.49
CA CYS A 76 -17.97 12.91 17.64
C CYS A 76 -17.77 14.25 18.38
N THR A 77 -17.17 14.22 19.57
CA THR A 77 -16.78 15.42 20.34
C THR A 77 -15.36 15.88 20.02
N PHE A 78 -14.56 14.98 19.46
CA PHE A 78 -13.18 15.24 19.07
C PHE A 78 -12.99 14.83 17.61
N ILE A 79 -12.40 15.73 16.82
CA ILE A 79 -11.93 15.41 15.47
C ILE A 79 -10.41 15.31 15.58
N PRO A 80 -9.82 14.10 15.51
CA PRO A 80 -8.38 13.93 15.62
C PRO A 80 -7.65 14.72 14.55
N ASP A 81 -6.47 15.20 14.90
CA ASP A 81 -5.51 15.69 13.92
C ASP A 81 -4.55 14.55 13.58
N SER A 82 -4.84 13.85 12.49
CA SER A 82 -4.05 12.72 12.02
C SER A 82 -3.07 13.12 10.91
N THR A 83 -2.84 14.43 10.72
CA THR A 83 -2.01 14.96 9.64
C THR A 83 -0.62 14.36 9.67
N ASP A 84 0.04 14.33 10.82
CA ASP A 84 1.40 13.80 10.95
C ASP A 84 1.45 12.30 10.67
N ASN A 85 0.54 11.53 11.29
CA ASN A 85 0.47 10.08 11.11
C ASN A 85 0.20 9.68 9.66
N ILE A 86 -0.74 10.37 9.00
CA ILE A 86 -1.09 10.09 7.61
C ILE A 86 0.03 10.50 6.67
N THR A 87 0.64 11.67 6.89
CA THR A 87 1.77 12.14 6.06
C THR A 87 2.94 11.17 6.14
N GLN A 88 3.23 10.62 7.33
CA GLN A 88 4.23 9.58 7.50
C GLN A 88 3.88 8.32 6.70
N ILE A 89 2.67 7.79 6.83
CA ILE A 89 2.23 6.57 6.12
C ILE A 89 2.30 6.77 4.61
N ILE A 90 1.88 7.94 4.10
CA ILE A 90 1.97 8.26 2.67
C ILE A 90 3.43 8.27 2.21
N GLY A 91 4.33 8.88 2.98
CA GLY A 91 5.76 8.90 2.68
C GLY A 91 6.37 7.49 2.66
N GLU A 92 6.00 6.64 3.62
CA GLU A 92 6.43 5.23 3.65
C GLU A 92 5.92 4.45 2.42
N VAL A 93 4.65 4.65 2.03
CA VAL A 93 4.08 4.02 0.84
C VAL A 93 4.77 4.50 -0.45
N GLN A 94 5.09 5.78 -0.56
CA GLN A 94 5.81 6.34 -1.70
C GLN A 94 7.24 5.78 -1.78
N ALA A 95 7.95 5.72 -0.66
CA ALA A 95 9.28 5.11 -0.59
C ALA A 95 9.25 3.62 -0.98
N LEU A 96 8.24 2.88 -0.52
CA LEU A 96 8.03 1.48 -0.93
C LEU A 96 7.77 1.36 -2.44
N GLN A 97 6.98 2.25 -3.03
CA GLN A 97 6.76 2.27 -4.47
C GLN A 97 8.06 2.48 -5.24
N GLU A 98 8.88 3.45 -4.84
CA GLU A 98 10.17 3.73 -5.49
C GLU A 98 11.11 2.52 -5.40
N HIS A 99 11.16 1.87 -4.25
CA HIS A 99 11.95 0.65 -4.05
C HIS A 99 11.45 -0.52 -4.90
N LEU A 100 10.14 -0.64 -5.08
CA LEU A 100 9.54 -1.66 -5.94
C LEU A 100 9.76 -1.38 -7.44
N GLN A 101 9.89 -0.11 -7.82
CA GLN A 101 10.22 0.29 -9.19
C GLN A 101 11.70 0.07 -9.51
N SER A 102 12.62 0.33 -8.57
CA SER A 102 14.05 0.06 -8.79
C SER A 102 14.36 -1.43 -8.91
N GLN A 103 13.61 -2.28 -8.20
CA GLN A 103 13.64 -3.74 -8.36
C GLN A 103 13.03 -4.24 -9.68
N LYS A 104 12.40 -3.38 -10.47
CA LYS A 104 11.87 -3.72 -11.80
C LYS A 104 12.98 -3.79 -12.85
N ASP A 105 14.06 -3.04 -12.65
CA ASP A 105 15.19 -2.90 -13.59
C ASP A 105 16.37 -3.81 -13.24
N ASP A 106 16.37 -4.39 -12.03
CA ASP A 106 17.38 -5.37 -11.68
C ASP A 106 17.07 -6.68 -12.43
N SER A 107 17.92 -6.98 -13.40
CA SER A 107 18.02 -8.22 -14.18
C SER A 107 18.28 -9.48 -13.33
N HIS A 108 17.76 -9.53 -12.11
CA HIS A 108 18.29 -10.24 -10.96
C HIS A 108 17.35 -11.35 -10.47
N TRP A 109 16.90 -12.19 -11.40
CA TRP A 109 16.75 -13.61 -11.11
C TRP A 109 18.09 -14.28 -11.44
N THR A 110 19.14 -13.99 -10.66
CA THR A 110 20.48 -14.58 -10.84
C THR A 110 20.48 -16.09 -10.63
N TRP A 111 19.52 -16.64 -9.88
CA TRP A 111 19.37 -18.09 -9.78
C TRP A 111 18.85 -18.74 -11.07
N ASP A 112 18.03 -18.05 -11.89
CA ASP A 112 17.58 -18.55 -13.20
C ASP A 112 18.75 -18.66 -14.20
N LYS A 113 19.66 -17.67 -14.21
CA LYS A 113 20.86 -17.71 -15.07
C LYS A 113 21.83 -18.86 -14.69
N ASN A 114 21.88 -19.22 -13.42
CA ASN A 114 22.77 -20.26 -12.90
C ASN A 114 22.22 -21.69 -13.04
N LEU A 115 20.91 -21.86 -13.26
CA LEU A 115 20.30 -23.17 -13.54
C LEU A 115 20.52 -23.63 -14.99
N GLY A 116 20.76 -22.71 -15.92
CA GLY A 116 21.15 -23.02 -17.30
C GLY A 116 22.64 -23.36 -17.47
N ALA A 117 23.50 -22.90 -16.57
CA ALA A 117 24.96 -23.07 -16.67
C ALA A 117 25.49 -24.41 -16.12
N ARG A 118 24.74 -25.11 -15.24
CA ARG A 118 25.17 -26.41 -14.67
C ARG A 118 25.09 -27.58 -15.66
N ASN A 119 24.50 -27.38 -16.84
CA ASN A 119 24.37 -28.41 -17.88
C ASN A 119 25.39 -28.27 -19.03
N LEU A 120 26.41 -27.41 -18.88
CA LEU A 120 27.48 -27.22 -19.87
C LEU A 120 28.88 -27.36 -19.25
N VAL A 121 29.08 -28.37 -18.39
CA VAL A 121 30.45 -28.89 -18.15
C VAL A 121 30.69 -30.02 -19.15
N PRO A 122 31.47 -29.82 -20.22
CA PRO A 122 31.97 -30.94 -21.00
C PRO A 122 32.88 -31.75 -20.08
N ASN A 123 32.59 -33.04 -19.95
CA ASN A 123 33.38 -34.05 -19.25
C ASN A 123 34.90 -33.77 -19.31
N LEU A 124 35.49 -33.38 -18.18
CA LEU A 124 36.93 -33.34 -17.95
C LEU A 124 37.36 -34.59 -17.18
N HIS A 125 37.27 -35.76 -17.81
CA HIS A 125 38.14 -36.94 -17.60
C HIS A 125 37.50 -38.15 -18.27
N GLN A 126 38.10 -38.64 -19.36
CA GLN A 126 38.47 -40.05 -19.55
C GLN A 126 39.32 -40.16 -20.83
N ARG A 127 40.64 -40.01 -20.67
CA ARG A 127 41.64 -40.74 -21.45
C ARG A 127 42.88 -40.91 -20.59
N LYS A 128 43.01 -42.09 -19.99
CA LYS A 128 44.29 -42.79 -19.92
C LYS A 128 44.15 -44.03 -20.78
#